data_AF-A0A7V8VKH5-F1
#
_entry.id   AF-A0A7V8VKH5-F1
#
_cell.length_a   1.000
_cell.length_b   1.000
_cell.length_c   1.000
_cell.angle_alpha   90.00
_cell.angle_beta   90.00
_cell.angle_gamma   90.00
#
_symmetry.space_group_name_H-M   'P 1'
#
loop_
_entity.id
_entity.type
_entity.pdbx_description
1 polymer ?
#
loop_
_entity_poly.entity_id
_entity_poly.type
_entity_poly.pdbx_seq_one_letter_code
_entity_poly.pdbx_strand_id
1 'polypeptide(L)'
;MTFKDHFSGHAALYSQFRPRYPQALFAYLAALAPSPACAWDCATGNGQAAVALAAHFDRVIGTDASAAQIDSAEPHARVQYRVAAAETSAVDS
;
A
#
# COMPACT_ATOMS: atom_id res chain seq x y z
N MET A 1 -24.18 1.06 -5.83
CA MET A 1 -23.44 -0.20 -5.63
C MET A 1 -22.82 -0.14 -4.26
N THR A 2 -23.23 -0.99 -3.32
CA THR A 2 -22.73 -0.99 -1.95
C THR A 2 -21.40 -1.75 -1.90
N PHE A 3 -20.33 -1.12 -1.41
CA PHE A 3 -19.05 -1.78 -1.17
C PHE A 3 -19.29 -2.99 -0.24
N LYS A 4 -18.98 -4.20 -0.71
CA LYS A 4 -19.09 -5.40 0.11
C LYS A 4 -17.79 -5.59 0.86
N ASP A 5 -17.85 -5.26 2.14
CA ASP A 5 -16.76 -5.44 3.08
C ASP A 5 -16.64 -6.92 3.49
N HIS A 6 -16.11 -7.73 2.57
CA HIS A 6 -15.94 -9.17 2.77
C HIS A 6 -14.83 -9.53 3.78
N PHE A 7 -14.00 -8.57 4.16
CA PHE A 7 -12.76 -8.83 4.88
C PHE A 7 -12.63 -8.06 6.21
N SER A 8 -13.45 -7.06 6.53
CA SER A 8 -13.33 -6.34 7.82
C SER A 8 -13.42 -7.22 9.05
N GLY A 9 -14.25 -8.27 9.03
CA GLY A 9 -14.38 -9.22 10.14
C GLY A 9 -13.10 -10.01 10.45
N HIS A 10 -12.17 -10.10 9.49
CA HIS A 10 -10.91 -10.85 9.64
C HIS A 10 -9.67 -10.06 9.18
N ALA A 11 -9.79 -8.76 8.88
CA ALA A 11 -8.73 -7.96 8.27
C ALA A 11 -7.48 -7.89 9.16
N ALA A 12 -7.69 -7.84 10.48
CA ALA A 12 -6.61 -7.88 11.47
C ALA A 12 -5.84 -9.21 11.43
N LEU A 13 -6.53 -10.36 11.29
CA LEU A 13 -5.90 -11.68 11.19
C LEU A 13 -5.23 -11.87 9.82
N TYR A 14 -5.87 -11.44 8.74
CA TYR A 14 -5.28 -11.52 7.40
C TYR A 14 -4.00 -10.68 7.29
N SER A 15 -3.98 -9.49 7.89
CA SER A 15 -2.77 -8.65 7.97
C SER A 15 -1.66 -9.29 8.84
N GLN A 16 -2.00 -9.97 9.93
CA GLN A 16 -1.04 -10.66 10.80
C GLN A 16 -0.39 -11.90 10.18
N PHE A 17 -1.08 -12.62 9.28
CA PHE A 17 -0.55 -13.85 8.66
C PHE A 17 -0.03 -13.66 7.24
N ARG A 18 0.00 -12.42 6.70
CA ARG A 18 0.57 -12.18 5.37
C ARG A 18 2.08 -12.46 5.40
N PRO A 19 2.58 -13.37 4.55
CA PRO A 19 4.01 -13.52 4.34
C PRO A 19 4.59 -12.19 3.89
N ARG A 20 5.70 -11.77 4.49
CA ARG A 20 6.42 -10.58 4.01
C ARG A 20 7.05 -10.90 2.66
N TYR A 21 6.86 -10.01 1.69
CA TYR A 21 7.60 -10.10 0.44
C TYR A 21 9.10 -9.92 0.69
N PRO A 22 9.96 -10.65 -0.04
CA PRO A 22 11.40 -10.48 0.09
C PRO A 22 11.82 -9.11 -0.44
N GLN A 23 12.82 -8.47 0.19
CA GLN A 23 13.34 -7.17 -0.26
C GLN A 23 13.79 -7.18 -1.73
N ALA A 24 14.29 -8.31 -2.22
CA ALA A 24 14.71 -8.48 -3.61
C ALA A 24 13.57 -8.22 -4.62
N LEU A 25 12.31 -8.46 -4.24
CA LEU A 25 11.17 -8.13 -5.10
C LEU A 25 11.10 -6.62 -5.35
N PHE A 26 11.20 -5.82 -4.29
CA PHE A 26 11.08 -4.36 -4.40
C PHE A 26 12.28 -3.74 -5.12
N ALA A 27 13.49 -4.27 -4.89
CA ALA A 27 14.67 -3.88 -5.66
C ALA A 27 14.52 -4.18 -7.16
N TYR A 28 13.97 -5.34 -7.50
CA TYR A 28 13.71 -5.69 -8.91
C TYR A 28 12.66 -4.76 -9.53
N LEU A 29 11.54 -4.49 -8.85
CA LEU A 29 10.51 -3.58 -9.33
C LEU A 29 11.06 -2.16 -9.54
N ALA A 30 11.88 -1.66 -8.61
CA ALA A 30 12.50 -0.35 -8.73
C ALA A 30 13.46 -0.27 -9.93
N ALA A 31 14.19 -1.35 -10.24
CA ALA A 31 15.08 -1.40 -11.39
C ALA A 31 14.33 -1.39 -12.75
N LEU A 32 13.05 -1.79 -12.76
CA LEU A 32 12.20 -1.73 -13.95
C LEU A 32 11.49 -0.38 -14.11
N ALA A 33 11.38 0.41 -13.04
CA ALA A 33 10.68 1.67 -13.07
C ALA A 33 11.47 2.70 -13.91
N PRO A 34 10.79 3.55 -14.71
CA PRO A 34 11.47 4.60 -15.48
C PRO A 34 12.08 5.69 -14.59
N SER A 35 11.67 5.78 -13.33
CA SER A 35 12.15 6.74 -12.34
C SER A 35 11.81 6.28 -10.91
N PRO A 36 12.65 6.60 -9.91
CA PRO A 36 12.35 6.36 -8.49
C PRO A 36 11.45 7.45 -7.87
N ALA A 37 10.92 8.40 -8.64
CA ALA A 37 10.21 9.56 -8.11
C ALA A 37 8.94 9.20 -7.30
N CYS A 38 8.14 8.24 -7.77
CA CYS A 38 6.90 7.86 -7.09
C CYS A 38 6.50 6.42 -7.38
N ALA A 39 6.08 5.70 -6.34
CA ALA A 39 5.37 4.43 -6.45
C ALA A 39 3.94 4.55 -5.90
N TRP A 40 3.02 3.75 -6.43
CA TRP A 40 1.67 3.59 -5.91
C TRP A 40 1.45 2.15 -5.47
N ASP A 41 1.13 1.96 -4.19
CA ASP A 41 0.74 0.68 -3.60
C ASP A 41 -0.80 0.63 -3.49
N CYS A 42 -1.41 -0.15 -4.39
CA CYS A 42 -2.86 -0.29 -4.48
C CYS A 42 -3.37 -1.43 -3.60
N ALA A 43 -4.45 -1.18 -2.83
CA ALA A 43 -4.91 -2.07 -1.76
C ALA A 43 -3.80 -2.36 -0.73
N THR A 44 -3.18 -1.27 -0.25
CA THR A 44 -1.98 -1.27 0.59
C THR A 44 -2.18 -1.96 1.96
N GLY A 45 -3.43 -2.15 2.40
CA GLY A 45 -3.76 -2.59 3.74
C GLY A 45 -3.15 -1.64 4.77
N ASN A 46 -2.36 -2.19 5.70
CA ASN A 46 -1.63 -1.41 6.70
C ASN A 46 -0.21 -1.00 6.24
N GLY A 47 0.10 -1.09 4.94
CA GLY A 47 1.29 -0.45 4.38
C GLY A 47 2.58 -1.26 4.39
N GLN A 48 2.57 -2.57 4.69
CA GLN A 48 3.79 -3.39 4.72
C GLN A 48 4.58 -3.32 3.39
N ALA A 49 3.89 -3.37 2.25
CA ALA A 49 4.53 -3.27 0.93
C ALA A 49 4.92 -1.81 0.62
N ALA A 50 4.06 -0.84 0.95
CA ALA A 50 4.35 0.59 0.80
C ALA A 50 5.64 1.03 1.54
N VAL A 51 5.86 0.54 2.76
CA VAL A 51 7.10 0.82 3.52
C VAL A 51 8.31 0.18 2.84
N ALA A 52 8.19 -1.05 2.33
CA ALA A 52 9.29 -1.70 1.61
C ALA A 52 9.61 -0.99 0.28
N LEU A 53 8.59 -0.54 -0.46
CA LEU A 53 8.74 0.30 -1.64
C LEU A 53 9.43 1.63 -1.29
N ALA A 54 9.14 2.19 -0.12
CA ALA A 54 9.74 3.44 0.30
C ALA A 54 11.26 3.34 0.43
N ALA A 55 11.87 2.15 0.55
CA ALA A 55 13.33 2.02 0.49
C ALA A 55 13.93 2.43 -0.88
N HIS A 56 13.14 2.36 -1.95
CA HIS A 56 13.60 2.53 -3.34
C HIS A 56 13.02 3.75 -4.06
N PHE A 57 11.93 4.33 -3.55
CA PHE A 57 11.25 5.48 -4.15
C PHE A 57 11.31 6.72 -3.24
N ASP A 58 11.30 7.90 -3.85
CA ASP A 58 11.31 9.19 -3.13
C ASP A 58 10.00 9.43 -2.39
N ARG A 59 8.89 8.98 -2.99
CA ARG A 59 7.54 9.03 -2.43
C ARG A 59 6.77 7.76 -2.76
N VAL A 60 5.97 7.30 -1.81
CA VAL A 60 5.01 6.21 -2.01
C VAL A 60 3.63 6.69 -1.61
N ILE A 61 2.63 6.38 -2.43
CA ILE A 61 1.23 6.59 -2.10
C ILE A 61 0.62 5.20 -1.87
N GLY A 62 0.05 4.96 -0.70
CA GLY A 62 -0.67 3.73 -0.37
C GLY A 62 -2.17 4.00 -0.32
N THR A 63 -2.96 3.27 -1.11
CA THR A 63 -4.43 3.42 -1.08
C THR A 63 -5.09 2.13 -0.63
N ASP A 64 -6.07 2.22 0.26
CA ASP A 64 -6.94 1.09 0.62
C ASP A 64 -8.39 1.56 0.77
N ALA A 65 -9.35 0.70 0.46
CA ALA A 65 -10.77 1.01 0.62
C ALA A 65 -11.20 1.01 2.10
N SER A 66 -10.44 0.34 2.96
CA SER A 66 -10.72 0.24 4.39
C SER A 66 -10.05 1.39 5.17
N ALA A 67 -10.85 2.31 5.71
CA ALA A 67 -10.36 3.34 6.62
C ALA A 67 -9.63 2.74 7.84
N ALA A 68 -10.12 1.64 8.39
CA ALA A 68 -9.48 0.95 9.50
C ALA A 68 -8.08 0.40 9.15
N GLN A 69 -7.84 -0.01 7.90
CA GLN A 69 -6.50 -0.41 7.46
C GLN A 69 -5.56 0.80 7.37
N ILE A 70 -6.04 1.91 6.83
CA ILE A 70 -5.27 3.16 6.73
C ILE A 70 -4.95 3.74 8.12
N ASP A 71 -5.91 3.71 9.06
CA ASP A 71 -5.71 4.19 10.43
C ASP A 71 -4.71 3.32 11.21
N SER A 72 -4.56 2.04 10.83
CA SER A 72 -3.60 1.11 11.42
C SER A 72 -2.31 0.96 10.60
N ALA A 73 -2.11 1.79 9.58
CA ALA A 73 -0.97 1.69 8.68
C ALA A 73 0.34 2.07 9.37
N GLU A 74 1.42 1.38 8.99
CA GLU A 74 2.76 1.63 9.53
C GLU A 74 3.24 3.04 9.13
N PRO A 75 3.49 3.95 10.10
CA PRO A 75 3.91 5.31 9.78
C PRO A 75 5.30 5.32 9.13
N HIS A 76 5.44 6.03 8.02
CA HIS A 76 6.73 6.19 7.35
C HIS A 76 6.83 7.55 6.66
N ALA A 77 7.96 8.23 6.81
CA ALA A 77 8.15 9.62 6.36
C ALA A 77 7.95 9.83 4.85
N ARG A 78 8.16 8.77 4.05
CA ARG A 78 7.99 8.78 2.58
C ARG A 78 6.70 8.15 2.08
N VAL A 79 5.81 7.69 2.97
CA VAL A 79 4.55 7.04 2.59
C VAL A 79 3.37 7.94 2.94
N GLN A 80 2.50 8.17 1.96
CA GLN A 80 1.23 8.86 2.15
C GLN A 80 0.08 7.86 1.99
N TYR A 81 -0.70 7.66 3.05
CA TYR A 81 -1.85 6.76 3.03
C TYR A 81 -3.14 7.52 2.72
N ARG A 82 -4.01 6.95 1.89
CA ARG A 82 -5.31 7.52 1.51
C ARG A 82 -6.39 6.44 1.50
N VAL A 83 -7.58 6.78 1.98
CA VAL A 83 -8.75 5.92 1.81
C VAL A 83 -9.26 6.10 0.39
N ALA A 84 -9.09 5.09 -0.45
CA ALA A 84 -9.54 5.10 -1.83
C ALA A 84 -9.73 3.67 -2.34
N ALA A 85 -10.81 3.44 -3.09
CA ALA A 85 -11.00 2.18 -3.80
C ALA A 85 -10.04 2.10 -4.98
N ALA A 86 -9.60 0.89 -5.35
CA ALA A 86 -8.62 0.69 -6.42
C ALA A 86 -9.08 1.30 -7.76
N GLU A 87 -10.39 1.31 -8.00
CA GLU A 87 -11.06 1.82 -9.20
C GLU A 87 -11.22 3.36 -9.20
N THR A 88 -10.93 4.02 -8.08
CA THR A 88 -10.96 5.48 -7.91
C THR A 88 -9.69 5.92 -7.20
N SER A 89 -8.56 5.77 -7.89
CA SER A 89 -7.22 5.81 -7.32
C SER A 89 -6.85 7.15 -6.67
N ALA A 90 -7.47 8.26 -7.09
CA ALA A 90 -7.18 9.64 -6.61
C ALA A 90 -5.66 9.96 -6.53
N VAL A 91 -4.85 9.27 -7.33
CA VAL A 91 -3.42 9.56 -7.54
C VAL A 91 -3.38 10.47 -8.75
N ASP A 92 -3.31 11.78 -8.50
CA ASP A 92 -3.07 12.73 -9.58
C ASP A 92 -1.62 12.60 -10.04
N SER A 93 -1.43 12.66 -11.36
CA SER A 93 -0.14 12.66 -12.06
C SER A 93 0.67 13.92 -11.80
#